data_AF-A0A817LKY6-F1
#
_entry.id   AF-A0A817LKY6-F1
#
_cell.length_a   1.000
_cell.length_b   1.000
_cell.length_c   1.000
_cell.angle_alpha   90.00
_cell.angle_beta   90.00
_cell.angle_gamma   90.00
#
_symmetry.space_group_name_H-M   'P 1'
#
loop_
_entity.id
_entity.type
_entity.pdbx_description
1 polymer ?
#
loop_
_entity_poly.entity_id
_entity_poly.type
_entity_poly.pdbx_seq_one_letter_code
_entity_poly.pdbx_strand_id
1 'polypeptide(L)'
;MHDRHQSYPIEVLFEDHVTLSDGRSKPHLVLLQLTSETLIVRRLKTTQVSSINNKQVQTIVPRNVTLKRHPTTHSLGFSIKGGSDTGFPVLISRVVYTNAHLLHVGDAILSINNENISTLTHDEVITKLRDTSGDQVNLTVQYMNDMAPYLHSTTSTARSSLSSIIPTVQTSFTLPTSSSVRLRRQQNRMSAEYPSRYHRPGRQQQRLSLMLSSQQKDTDDYELLSRLLLCENENERSRRQLEEFAKEQQEQQQPQQEQEQQQQIQSTTTLIDEDDEDNSTIDYVSVQEYSLLYAYVTQYITGTDKLRANSFQLHTLDGSQSGIIINDTSIQQHSWISRINTIIHNLTTRTLNELNQTLLPSEQVLYATWIHERVTNINQNRLPEWKPIFIVLKGSDLYIFDDNKPPPLCPYDFICCSRVYPIVEILFELISSKYLCDDRQYCFTLTLSNDLITKCRYLNFEAKNELDEFLSNWQRSLYMSVYALKNRAFGCTYQGQICRLIIDIYKGFEMYTNETNVILWSFTFEQLQSSSDNGRDKIYFEFKRDSISNDNEPTIRIEVQCQHLRILIHVINAFLTTKLIGKQDNTID
;
A
#
# COMPACT_ATOMS: atom_id res chain seq x y z
N MET A 1 -13.64 10.99 49.82
CA MET A 1 -13.67 9.66 49.17
C MET A 1 -13.19 9.88 47.74
N HIS A 2 -11.98 9.42 47.42
CA HIS A 2 -11.41 9.51 46.07
C HIS A 2 -11.98 8.36 45.23
N ASP A 3 -12.65 8.70 44.14
CA ASP A 3 -13.04 7.75 43.10
C ASP A 3 -11.79 7.16 42.46
N ARG A 4 -11.60 5.86 42.65
CA ARG A 4 -10.65 5.07 41.86
C ARG A 4 -11.29 4.84 40.50
N HIS A 5 -10.78 5.52 39.48
CA HIS A 5 -10.97 5.07 38.10
C HIS A 5 -10.44 3.64 37.98
N GLN A 6 -11.34 2.66 37.88
CA GLN A 6 -11.02 1.33 37.40
C GLN A 6 -10.68 1.46 35.91
N SER A 7 -9.38 1.47 35.60
CA SER A 7 -8.90 1.26 34.23
C SER A 7 -9.19 -0.19 33.85
N TYR A 8 -10.20 -0.40 33.01
CA TYR A 8 -10.39 -1.69 32.34
C TYR A 8 -9.10 -2.04 31.57
N PRO A 9 -8.65 -3.31 31.57
CA PRO A 9 -7.47 -3.71 30.80
C PRO A 9 -7.71 -3.44 29.32
N ILE A 10 -6.79 -2.74 28.67
CA ILE A 10 -6.82 -2.46 27.24
C ILE A 10 -6.80 -3.81 26.50
N GLU A 11 -7.86 -4.11 25.75
CA GLU A 11 -7.97 -5.36 25.00
C GLU A 11 -6.98 -5.36 23.82
N VAL A 12 -6.01 -6.26 23.87
CA VAL A 12 -5.02 -6.45 22.79
C VAL A 12 -5.64 -7.39 21.75
N LEU A 13 -5.89 -6.88 20.55
CA LEU A 13 -6.50 -7.62 19.44
C LEU A 13 -5.47 -8.48 18.70
N PHE A 14 -4.24 -7.99 18.63
CA PHE A 14 -3.14 -8.68 17.96
C PHE A 14 -1.82 -8.21 18.54
N GLU A 15 -0.87 -9.13 18.73
CA GLU A 15 0.49 -8.78 19.14
C GLU A 15 1.50 -9.68 18.45
N ASP A 16 2.64 -9.11 18.12
CA ASP A 16 3.75 -9.84 17.52
C ASP A 16 5.07 -9.10 17.75
N HIS A 17 6.18 -9.84 17.69
CA HIS A 17 7.51 -9.27 17.76
C HIS A 17 7.93 -8.75 16.38
N VAL A 18 8.48 -7.54 16.36
CA VAL A 18 9.01 -6.91 15.13
C VAL A 18 10.29 -6.16 15.46
N THR A 19 11.05 -5.82 14.43
CA THR A 19 12.23 -4.97 14.59
C THR A 19 11.86 -3.52 14.27
N LEU A 20 12.16 -2.59 15.17
CA LEU A 20 11.93 -1.17 14.96
C LEU A 20 13.23 -0.44 14.63
N SER A 21 13.20 0.39 13.59
CA SER A 21 14.31 1.28 13.22
C SER A 21 13.85 2.74 13.22
N ASP A 22 14.54 3.59 13.95
CA ASP A 22 14.36 5.05 13.93
C ASP A 22 15.25 5.73 12.86
N GLY A 23 15.98 4.93 12.06
CA GLY A 23 16.91 5.42 11.03
C GLY A 23 18.19 6.06 11.56
N ARG A 24 18.36 6.16 12.89
CA ARG A 24 19.52 6.78 13.54
C ARG A 24 20.33 5.79 14.37
N SER A 25 19.64 4.82 14.96
CA SER A 25 20.20 3.79 15.82
C SER A 25 20.07 2.41 15.19
N LYS A 26 20.80 1.44 15.75
CA LYS A 26 20.68 0.05 15.30
C LYS A 26 19.24 -0.43 15.54
N PRO A 27 18.60 -1.07 14.54
CA PRO A 27 17.26 -1.59 14.70
C PRO A 27 17.19 -2.56 15.89
N HIS A 28 16.11 -2.49 16.66
CA HIS A 28 15.95 -3.23 17.91
C HIS A 28 14.59 -3.91 18.00
N LEU A 29 14.56 -5.10 18.61
CA LEU A 29 13.36 -5.92 18.74
C LEU A 29 12.39 -5.27 19.73
N VAL A 30 11.13 -5.17 19.32
CA VAL A 30 10.02 -4.63 20.13
C VAL A 30 8.82 -5.57 20.03
N LEU A 31 7.96 -5.53 21.05
CA LEU A 31 6.65 -6.15 20.99
C LEU A 31 5.65 -5.08 20.52
N LEU A 32 5.05 -5.28 19.35
CA LEU A 32 3.93 -4.46 18.90
C LEU A 32 2.62 -5.06 19.39
N GLN A 33 1.76 -4.21 19.94
CA GLN A 33 0.41 -4.57 20.35
C GLN A 33 -0.59 -3.67 19.65
N LEU A 34 -1.57 -4.27 18.99
CA LEU A 34 -2.67 -3.59 18.33
C LEU A 34 -3.91 -3.66 19.21
N THR A 35 -4.49 -2.50 19.49
CA THR A 35 -5.76 -2.37 20.21
C THR A 35 -6.84 -1.89 19.25
N SER A 36 -8.08 -1.70 19.72
CA SER A 36 -9.16 -1.15 18.89
C SER A 36 -8.94 0.30 18.44
N GLU A 37 -8.00 1.03 19.05
CA GLU A 37 -7.80 2.47 18.82
C GLU A 37 -6.33 2.87 18.64
N THR A 38 -5.39 2.07 19.12
CA THR A 38 -3.97 2.44 19.20
C THR A 38 -3.04 1.30 18.78
N LEU A 39 -1.88 1.68 18.24
CA LEU A 39 -0.72 0.79 18.10
C LEU A 39 0.28 1.11 19.21
N ILE A 40 0.61 0.12 20.03
CA ILE A 40 1.48 0.25 21.19
C ILE A 40 2.82 -0.45 20.90
N VAL A 41 3.92 0.27 21.11
CA VAL A 41 5.27 -0.26 21.06
C VAL A 41 5.74 -0.51 22.49
N ARG A 42 5.97 -1.78 22.82
CA ARG A 42 6.61 -2.15 24.09
C ARG A 42 8.07 -2.56 23.89
N ARG A 43 8.94 -2.02 24.74
CA ARG A 43 10.33 -2.47 24.86
C ARG A 43 10.51 -3.28 26.13
N LEU A 44 11.46 -4.19 26.10
CA LEU A 44 11.93 -4.88 27.31
C LEU A 44 12.45 -3.84 28.30
N LYS A 45 12.02 -3.96 29.56
CA LYS A 45 12.49 -3.07 30.63
C LYS A 45 13.95 -3.38 30.93
N THR A 46 14.87 -2.54 30.47
CA THR A 46 16.25 -2.57 30.98
C THR A 46 16.24 -1.92 32.35
N THR A 47 16.19 -2.71 33.42
CA THR A 47 16.34 -2.20 34.78
C THR A 47 17.73 -1.57 34.92
N GLN A 48 17.85 -0.26 34.74
CA GLN A 48 19.03 0.47 35.16
C GLN A 48 19.02 0.53 36.68
N VAL A 49 19.77 -0.38 37.31
CA VAL A 49 20.06 -0.32 38.75
C VAL A 49 20.88 0.94 39.00
N SER A 50 20.22 2.01 39.40
CA SER A 50 20.86 3.21 39.92
C SER A 50 20.95 3.11 41.44
N SER A 51 22.17 3.31 41.94
CA SER A 51 22.57 3.44 43.36
C SER A 51 23.10 2.18 44.05
N ILE A 52 24.40 1.94 43.83
CA ILE A 52 25.44 1.61 44.82
C ILE A 52 24.97 0.74 46.01
N ASN A 53 25.19 -0.57 45.88
CA ASN A 53 26.05 -1.31 46.79
C ASN A 53 26.47 -2.63 46.11
N ASN A 54 27.77 -2.73 45.81
CA ASN A 54 28.49 -3.84 45.19
C ASN A 54 27.78 -5.21 45.23
N LYS A 55 27.12 -5.60 44.13
CA LYS A 55 26.96 -6.99 43.69
C LYS A 55 27.17 -7.06 42.17
N GLN A 56 27.99 -8.02 41.75
CA GLN A 56 28.86 -7.97 40.57
C GLN A 56 28.17 -8.33 39.24
N VAL A 57 28.55 -7.58 38.21
CA VAL A 57 28.72 -7.92 36.78
C VAL A 57 28.48 -9.42 36.44
N GLN A 58 27.28 -9.78 36.00
CA GLN A 58 27.07 -11.01 35.22
C GLN A 58 27.24 -10.68 33.74
N THR A 59 28.46 -10.78 33.23
CA THR A 59 28.74 -10.57 31.80
C THR A 59 30.03 -11.32 31.43
N ILE A 60 29.95 -12.23 30.46
CA ILE A 60 31.04 -12.78 29.61
C ILE A 60 31.90 -13.96 30.16
N VAL A 61 31.80 -14.43 31.41
CA VAL A 61 32.64 -15.57 31.89
C VAL A 61 32.02 -16.95 31.55
N PRO A 62 32.78 -17.94 31.04
CA PRO A 62 32.30 -19.32 30.88
C PRO A 62 31.90 -19.95 32.22
N ARG A 63 30.70 -20.52 32.28
CA ARG A 63 30.08 -21.15 33.44
C ARG A 63 30.02 -22.67 33.25
N ASN A 64 30.41 -23.43 34.27
CA ASN A 64 30.23 -24.87 34.27
C ASN A 64 28.87 -25.21 34.88
N VAL A 65 28.03 -25.92 34.14
CA VAL A 65 26.68 -26.30 34.52
C VAL A 65 26.56 -27.82 34.47
N THR A 66 26.30 -28.43 35.61
CA THR A 66 26.02 -29.87 35.72
C THR A 66 24.52 -30.10 35.65
N LEU A 67 24.07 -30.84 34.64
CA LEU A 67 22.68 -31.20 34.45
C LEU A 67 22.47 -32.67 34.80
N LYS A 68 21.42 -32.95 35.58
CA LYS A 68 20.92 -34.32 35.79
C LYS A 68 19.87 -34.65 34.74
N ARG A 69 19.91 -35.86 34.18
CA ARG A 69 18.88 -36.32 33.24
C ARG A 69 17.55 -36.49 33.98
N HIS A 70 16.45 -36.20 33.30
CA HIS A 70 15.13 -36.39 33.89
C HIS A 70 14.84 -37.88 34.14
N PRO A 71 14.37 -38.28 35.35
CA PRO A 71 14.28 -39.70 35.75
C PRO A 71 13.38 -40.58 34.86
N THR A 72 12.36 -39.99 34.22
CA THR A 72 11.39 -40.75 33.40
C THR A 72 11.58 -40.56 31.90
N THR A 73 12.23 -39.48 31.45
CA THR A 73 12.35 -39.15 30.02
C THR A 73 13.80 -39.14 29.54
N HIS A 74 14.77 -39.33 30.44
CA HIS A 74 16.22 -39.28 30.20
C HIS A 74 16.72 -38.02 29.45
N SER A 75 15.89 -36.97 29.38
CA SER A 75 16.14 -35.74 28.64
C SER A 75 16.78 -34.67 29.53
N LEU A 76 17.51 -33.73 28.91
CA LEU A 76 18.26 -32.68 29.60
C LEU A 76 17.51 -31.33 29.68
N GLY A 77 16.38 -31.17 28.99
CA GLY A 77 15.49 -30.03 29.19
C GLY A 77 15.82 -28.74 28.48
N PHE A 78 16.73 -28.73 27.50
CA PHE A 78 17.05 -27.55 26.69
C PHE A 78 17.17 -27.93 25.21
N SER A 79 17.04 -26.93 24.34
CA SER A 79 17.17 -27.06 22.89
C SER A 79 18.40 -26.30 22.41
N ILE A 80 19.15 -26.88 21.47
CA ILE A 80 20.36 -26.29 20.90
C ILE A 80 20.18 -25.97 19.42
N LYS A 81 20.92 -24.97 18.93
CA LYS A 81 21.05 -24.59 17.52
C LYS A 81 22.51 -24.27 17.22
N GLY A 82 22.91 -24.37 15.96
CA GLY A 82 24.30 -24.14 15.57
C GLY A 82 25.16 -25.40 15.65
N GLY A 83 26.44 -25.27 15.29
CA GLY A 83 27.38 -26.35 15.01
C GLY A 83 28.39 -25.90 13.95
N SER A 84 29.55 -26.54 13.88
CA SER A 84 30.62 -26.16 12.94
C SER A 84 30.18 -26.15 11.48
N ASP A 85 29.18 -26.96 11.14
CA ASP A 85 28.51 -27.06 9.83
C ASP A 85 27.66 -25.83 9.47
N THR A 86 27.19 -25.09 10.47
CA THR A 86 26.34 -23.90 10.29
C THR A 86 27.12 -22.59 10.34
N GLY A 87 28.41 -22.64 10.66
CA GLY A 87 29.25 -21.45 10.86
C GLY A 87 28.97 -20.68 12.15
N PHE A 88 28.07 -21.17 13.00
CA PHE A 88 27.71 -20.59 14.30
C PHE A 88 28.10 -21.53 15.44
N PRO A 89 28.47 -21.00 16.63
CA PRO A 89 28.70 -21.84 17.80
C PRO A 89 27.40 -22.55 18.20
N VAL A 90 27.51 -23.65 18.95
CA VAL A 90 26.33 -24.35 19.45
C VAL A 90 25.69 -23.52 20.56
N LEU A 91 24.53 -22.93 20.30
CA LEU A 91 23.79 -22.04 21.20
C LEU A 91 22.54 -22.70 21.78
N ILE A 92 22.18 -22.33 23.01
CA ILE A 92 20.94 -22.75 23.66
C ILE A 92 19.80 -21.84 23.19
N SER A 93 18.83 -22.43 22.48
CA SER A 93 17.67 -21.74 21.90
C SER A 93 16.42 -21.76 22.77
N ARG A 94 16.31 -22.72 23.69
CA ARG A 94 15.17 -22.85 24.61
C ARG A 94 15.57 -23.65 25.84
N VAL A 95 15.06 -23.28 27.01
CA VAL A 95 15.20 -24.04 28.26
C VAL A 95 13.79 -24.33 28.79
N VAL A 96 13.53 -25.57 29.21
CA VAL A 96 12.18 -26.11 29.50
C VAL A 96 12.03 -26.57 30.96
N TYR A 97 13.07 -27.07 31.62
CA TYR A 97 13.00 -27.57 33.01
C TYR A 97 13.73 -26.68 34.02
N THR A 98 13.18 -26.64 35.24
CA THR A 98 13.68 -25.87 36.39
C THR A 98 15.12 -26.22 36.76
N ASN A 99 15.53 -27.50 36.75
CA ASN A 99 16.88 -27.93 37.16
C ASN A 99 18.06 -27.37 36.31
N ALA A 100 17.77 -26.60 35.26
CA ALA A 100 18.73 -25.88 34.42
C ALA A 100 18.81 -24.37 34.77
N HIS A 101 18.60 -23.99 36.04
CA HIS A 101 18.63 -22.59 36.53
C HIS A 101 19.90 -21.80 36.17
N LEU A 102 20.98 -22.48 35.76
CA LEU A 102 22.24 -21.86 35.36
C LEU A 102 22.41 -21.78 33.84
N LEU A 103 21.48 -22.31 33.04
CA LEU A 103 21.45 -22.18 31.57
C LEU A 103 20.48 -21.08 31.14
N HIS A 104 20.94 -20.21 30.27
CA HIS A 104 20.15 -19.13 29.68
C HIS A 104 20.01 -19.34 28.17
N VAL A 105 18.89 -18.91 27.62
CA VAL A 105 18.73 -18.81 26.16
C VAL A 105 19.74 -17.78 25.64
N GLY A 106 20.60 -18.20 24.71
CA GLY A 106 21.76 -17.42 24.23
C GLY A 106 23.11 -17.82 24.83
N ASP A 107 23.15 -18.81 25.70
CA ASP A 107 24.39 -19.47 26.09
C ASP A 107 24.98 -20.27 24.92
N ALA A 108 26.26 -20.06 24.61
CA ALA A 108 27.05 -20.91 23.73
C ALA A 108 27.69 -22.05 24.53
N ILE A 109 27.48 -23.29 24.10
CA ILE A 109 28.12 -24.47 24.67
C ILE A 109 29.53 -24.58 24.08
N LEU A 110 30.53 -24.50 24.96
CA LEU A 110 31.95 -24.57 24.62
C LEU A 110 32.50 -25.99 24.78
N SER A 111 32.07 -26.71 25.81
CA SER A 111 32.47 -28.11 26.04
C SER A 111 31.39 -28.95 26.72
N ILE A 112 31.42 -30.25 26.44
CA ILE A 112 30.58 -31.28 27.08
C ILE A 112 31.53 -32.26 27.78
N ASN A 113 31.36 -32.46 29.09
CA ASN A 113 32.21 -33.30 29.94
C ASN A 113 33.71 -33.02 29.78
N ASN A 114 34.07 -31.74 29.71
CA ASN A 114 35.43 -31.24 29.49
C ASN A 114 36.03 -31.52 28.11
N GLU A 115 35.22 -31.96 27.14
CA GLU A 115 35.65 -32.09 25.76
C GLU A 115 35.13 -30.93 24.92
N ASN A 116 36.03 -30.23 24.24
CA ASN A 116 35.70 -29.06 23.43
C ASN A 116 34.86 -29.47 22.21
N ILE A 117 33.76 -28.77 21.97
CA ILE A 117 32.82 -29.07 20.88
C ILE A 117 32.83 -28.02 19.77
N SER A 118 33.72 -27.02 19.81
CA SER A 118 33.75 -25.91 18.85
C SER A 118 33.97 -26.36 17.39
N THR A 119 34.59 -27.52 17.19
CA THR A 119 34.84 -28.09 15.86
C THR A 119 33.81 -29.14 15.43
N LEU A 120 32.89 -29.53 16.32
CA LEU A 120 31.91 -30.59 16.06
C LEU A 120 30.67 -30.04 15.33
N THR A 121 30.10 -30.88 14.47
CA THR A 121 28.85 -30.58 13.76
C THR A 121 27.64 -30.69 14.69
N HIS A 122 26.51 -30.09 14.30
CA HIS A 122 25.27 -30.13 15.09
C HIS A 122 24.87 -31.54 15.54
N ASP A 123 24.90 -32.51 14.62
CA ASP A 123 24.50 -33.90 14.87
C ASP A 123 25.50 -34.67 15.75
N GLU A 124 26.80 -34.39 15.62
CA GLU A 124 27.83 -34.94 16.49
C GLU A 124 27.68 -34.45 17.93
N VAL A 125 27.32 -33.17 18.11
CA VAL A 125 27.06 -32.59 19.43
C VAL A 125 25.84 -33.23 20.09
N ILE A 126 24.76 -33.47 19.33
CA ILE A 126 23.57 -34.19 19.82
C ILE A 126 23.94 -35.62 20.23
N THR A 127 24.72 -36.31 19.41
CA THR A 127 25.17 -37.68 19.68
C THR A 127 26.02 -37.71 20.95
N LYS A 128 26.86 -36.71 21.18
CA LYS A 128 27.69 -36.59 22.39
C LYS A 128 26.87 -36.30 23.65
N LEU A 129 25.86 -35.43 23.56
CA LEU A 129 24.89 -35.20 24.64
C LEU A 129 24.05 -36.44 24.94
N ARG A 130 23.89 -37.37 23.99
CA ARG A 130 23.13 -38.62 24.14
C ARG A 130 23.97 -39.79 24.66
N ASP A 131 25.17 -39.98 24.12
CA ASP A 131 26.07 -41.11 24.37
C ASP A 131 26.89 -40.98 25.65
N THR A 132 26.80 -39.83 26.33
CA THR A 132 27.34 -39.65 27.68
C THR A 132 26.70 -40.67 28.63
N SER A 133 27.49 -41.65 29.07
CA SER A 133 27.10 -42.86 29.82
C SER A 133 26.89 -42.60 31.32
N GLY A 134 26.33 -41.44 31.67
CA GLY A 134 26.09 -41.00 33.04
C GLY A 134 24.74 -40.32 33.21
N ASP A 135 24.26 -40.32 34.45
CA ASP A 135 23.04 -39.62 34.86
C ASP A 135 23.24 -38.08 34.95
N GLN A 136 24.49 -37.64 34.85
CA GLN A 136 24.91 -36.24 34.88
C GLN A 136 25.72 -35.87 33.63
N VAL A 137 25.50 -34.66 33.12
CA VAL A 137 26.22 -34.07 31.99
C VAL A 137 26.77 -32.71 32.42
N ASN A 138 28.08 -32.52 32.29
CA ASN A 138 28.74 -31.24 32.60
C ASN A 138 28.90 -30.42 31.32
N LEU A 139 28.34 -29.22 31.29
CA LEU A 139 28.44 -28.28 30.17
C LEU A 139 29.25 -27.07 30.59
N THR A 140 30.18 -26.62 29.76
CA THR A 140 30.79 -25.30 29.92
C THR A 140 30.12 -24.37 28.92
N VAL A 141 29.42 -23.35 29.43
CA VAL A 141 28.59 -22.45 28.64
C VAL A 141 28.98 -20.99 28.85
N GLN A 142 28.92 -20.17 27.81
CA GLN A 142 29.21 -18.74 27.92
C GLN A 142 28.07 -17.94 27.29
N TYR A 143 27.55 -16.96 28.03
CA TYR A 143 26.48 -16.11 27.52
C TYR A 143 27.03 -15.18 26.43
N MET A 144 26.58 -15.37 25.19
CA MET A 144 27.02 -14.56 24.04
C MET A 144 25.91 -13.58 23.66
N ASN A 145 25.94 -12.39 24.27
CA ASN A 145 24.92 -11.35 24.09
C ASN A 145 24.79 -10.91 22.61
N ASP A 146 25.88 -10.95 21.85
CA ASP A 146 25.93 -10.54 20.44
C ASP A 146 25.35 -11.58 19.47
N MET A 147 25.04 -12.79 19.95
CA MET A 147 24.62 -13.93 19.12
C MET A 147 23.14 -14.34 19.35
N ALA A 148 22.42 -13.64 20.22
CA ALA A 148 20.98 -13.82 20.43
C ALA A 148 20.11 -13.76 19.14
N PRO A 149 20.45 -12.97 18.10
CA PRO A 149 19.67 -12.95 16.85
C PRO A 149 19.69 -14.29 16.08
N TYR A 150 20.69 -15.15 16.28
CA TYR A 150 20.87 -16.39 15.51
C TYR A 150 20.10 -17.59 16.10
N LEU A 151 19.53 -17.46 17.29
CA LEU A 151 18.69 -18.48 17.92
C LEU A 151 17.34 -18.66 17.21
N HIS A 152 16.97 -17.68 16.39
CA HIS A 152 15.71 -17.62 15.69
C HIS A 152 15.87 -17.90 14.19
N SER A 153 16.67 -18.92 13.82
CA SER A 153 16.55 -19.54 12.49
C SER A 153 16.25 -21.05 12.58
N THR A 154 15.15 -21.43 11.91
CA THR A 154 14.74 -22.75 11.33
C THR A 154 14.33 -23.88 12.30
N THR A 155 13.39 -24.80 11.96
CA THR A 155 13.21 -25.58 10.70
C THR A 155 11.72 -25.91 10.40
N SER A 156 11.31 -26.07 9.13
CA SER A 156 11.42 -27.36 8.42
C SER A 156 12.01 -27.26 7.00
N THR A 157 13.15 -27.91 6.82
CA THR A 157 13.65 -28.38 5.53
C THR A 157 13.08 -29.78 5.28
N ALA A 158 12.44 -29.99 4.13
CA ALA A 158 12.32 -31.33 3.55
C ALA A 158 13.05 -31.33 2.21
N ARG A 159 14.16 -32.07 2.13
CA ARG A 159 14.79 -32.47 0.87
C ARG A 159 14.87 -33.99 0.83
N SER A 160 14.28 -34.58 -0.20
CA SER A 160 14.99 -35.56 -1.03
C SER A 160 14.30 -35.65 -2.40
N SER A 161 15.13 -35.95 -3.41
CA SER A 161 14.93 -35.67 -4.83
C SER A 161 14.69 -36.96 -5.63
N LEU A 162 13.85 -36.86 -6.69
CA LEU A 162 13.84 -37.58 -7.99
C LEU A 162 13.75 -39.14 -7.97
N SER A 163 12.88 -39.82 -8.71
CA SER A 163 12.55 -39.68 -10.15
C SER A 163 11.32 -40.54 -10.54
N SER A 164 10.63 -40.12 -11.61
CA SER A 164 9.80 -40.87 -12.57
C SER A 164 8.95 -42.08 -12.11
N ILE A 165 7.62 -41.96 -12.26
CA ILE A 165 6.73 -42.82 -13.10
C ILE A 165 5.28 -42.31 -12.97
N ILE A 166 4.61 -42.20 -14.11
CA ILE A 166 3.19 -41.86 -14.31
C ILE A 166 2.31 -43.04 -13.84
N PRO A 167 1.18 -42.79 -13.18
CA PRO A 167 -0.06 -43.34 -13.72
C PRO A 167 -1.22 -42.32 -13.77
N THR A 168 -1.83 -42.35 -14.93
CA THR A 168 -3.08 -41.75 -15.40
C THR A 168 -4.30 -42.30 -14.66
N VAL A 169 -5.23 -41.44 -14.21
CA VAL A 169 -6.72 -41.56 -14.24
C VAL A 169 -7.26 -40.15 -13.91
N GLN A 170 -7.47 -39.23 -14.85
CA GLN A 170 -8.65 -39.02 -15.72
C GLN A 170 -10.03 -39.27 -15.06
N THR A 171 -10.69 -38.18 -14.64
CA THR A 171 -12.13 -38.01 -14.84
C THR A 171 -12.41 -36.64 -15.47
N SER A 172 -13.06 -36.71 -16.60
CA SER A 172 -13.43 -35.65 -17.55
C SER A 172 -14.87 -35.22 -17.35
N PHE A 173 -15.20 -33.96 -17.63
CA PHE A 173 -16.48 -33.64 -18.28
C PHE A 173 -16.28 -32.78 -19.51
N THR A 174 -16.84 -33.31 -20.59
CA THR A 174 -16.74 -33.01 -22.00
C THR A 174 -17.70 -31.90 -22.44
N LEU A 175 -17.26 -31.05 -23.37
CA LEU A 175 -18.12 -30.43 -24.38
C LEU A 175 -17.75 -31.03 -25.74
N PRO A 176 -18.72 -31.43 -26.58
CA PRO A 176 -18.49 -32.30 -27.72
C PRO A 176 -17.91 -31.56 -28.92
N THR A 177 -16.93 -32.20 -29.53
CA THR A 177 -16.43 -31.98 -30.89
C THR A 177 -17.42 -32.48 -31.95
N SER A 178 -17.50 -31.80 -33.09
CA SER A 178 -17.62 -32.50 -34.37
C SER A 178 -16.42 -32.13 -35.25
N SER A 179 -15.72 -33.17 -35.67
CA SER A 179 -14.49 -33.15 -36.45
C SER A 179 -14.77 -33.43 -37.93
N SER A 180 -14.19 -32.59 -38.77
CA SER A 180 -13.45 -32.86 -40.01
C SER A 180 -13.80 -34.10 -40.85
N VAL A 181 -14.17 -33.87 -42.11
CA VAL A 181 -13.88 -34.79 -43.23
C VAL A 181 -12.76 -34.18 -44.09
N ARG A 182 -11.70 -34.96 -44.29
CA ARG A 182 -10.52 -34.67 -45.15
C ARG A 182 -10.89 -34.71 -46.64
N LEU A 183 -10.18 -33.95 -47.48
CA LEU A 183 -9.36 -34.50 -48.58
C LEU A 183 -8.50 -33.43 -49.31
N ARG A 184 -7.20 -33.72 -49.37
CA ARG A 184 -6.13 -33.36 -50.35
C ARG A 184 -6.37 -32.26 -51.40
N ARG A 185 -5.39 -31.35 -51.53
CA ARG A 185 -4.49 -31.26 -52.71
C ARG A 185 -3.31 -30.30 -52.50
N GLN A 186 -2.19 -30.66 -53.12
CA GLN A 186 -0.94 -29.90 -53.23
C GLN A 186 -1.02 -28.83 -54.34
N GLN A 187 -0.01 -27.93 -54.30
CA GLN A 187 0.64 -27.14 -55.38
C GLN A 187 0.30 -25.65 -55.54
N ASN A 188 1.34 -24.83 -55.30
CA ASN A 188 1.91 -23.75 -56.13
C ASN A 188 0.96 -22.89 -56.99
N ARG A 189 0.97 -21.56 -56.79
CA ARG A 189 1.67 -20.52 -57.61
C ARG A 189 1.19 -19.09 -57.27
N MET A 190 1.99 -18.13 -57.74
CA MET A 190 1.98 -16.67 -57.52
C MET A 190 0.76 -15.90 -58.06
N SER A 191 0.59 -14.67 -57.50
CA SER A 191 0.35 -13.38 -58.18
C SER A 191 -0.97 -12.62 -57.90
N ALA A 192 -0.77 -11.33 -57.56
CA ALA A 192 -1.50 -10.10 -57.94
C ALA A 192 -2.89 -9.70 -57.34
N GLU A 193 -2.88 -8.51 -56.73
CA GLU A 193 -3.79 -7.32 -56.79
C GLU A 193 -5.32 -7.39 -56.47
N TYR A 194 -5.70 -6.52 -55.49
CA TYR A 194 -6.93 -5.74 -55.12
C TYR A 194 -8.29 -5.87 -55.90
N PRO A 195 -9.46 -5.31 -55.41
CA PRO A 195 -9.98 -4.99 -54.07
C PRO A 195 -11.48 -5.40 -53.78
N SER A 196 -11.93 -5.20 -52.53
CA SER A 196 -13.30 -4.84 -52.05
C SER A 196 -14.51 -5.82 -51.96
N ARG A 197 -14.94 -6.01 -50.68
CA ARG A 197 -16.29 -5.83 -50.08
C ARG A 197 -17.25 -7.02 -49.74
N TYR A 198 -17.62 -7.00 -48.43
CA TYR A 198 -18.81 -7.46 -47.68
C TYR A 198 -19.06 -8.97 -47.46
N HIS A 199 -19.02 -9.46 -46.21
CA HIS A 199 -20.12 -9.51 -45.22
C HIS A 199 -19.67 -10.10 -43.86
N ARG A 200 -20.32 -9.66 -42.77
CA ARG A 200 -20.27 -10.06 -41.33
C ARG A 200 -20.95 -11.44 -41.08
N PRO A 201 -21.07 -12.03 -39.85
CA PRO A 201 -20.89 -11.50 -38.46
C PRO A 201 -20.11 -12.40 -37.44
N GLY A 202 -19.56 -11.83 -36.36
CA GLY A 202 -20.00 -12.07 -34.95
C GLY A 202 -19.14 -13.14 -34.24
N ARG A 203 -18.56 -12.98 -33.04
CA ARG A 203 -18.96 -12.33 -31.78
C ARG A 203 -17.74 -11.79 -31.02
N GLN A 204 -17.87 -10.58 -30.47
CA GLN A 204 -16.97 -10.00 -29.47
C GLN A 204 -17.42 -10.43 -28.07
N GLN A 205 -16.46 -10.82 -27.23
CA GLN A 205 -16.58 -10.80 -25.77
C GLN A 205 -16.37 -9.36 -25.30
N GLN A 206 -17.35 -8.82 -24.58
CA GLN A 206 -17.34 -7.49 -24.01
C GLN A 206 -16.30 -7.39 -22.89
N ARG A 207 -15.35 -6.46 -23.07
CA ARG A 207 -14.44 -5.97 -22.04
C ARG A 207 -14.89 -4.55 -21.72
N LEU A 208 -15.23 -4.28 -20.47
CA LEU A 208 -15.64 -2.97 -19.97
C LEU A 208 -14.46 -2.00 -20.03
N SER A 209 -14.41 -1.24 -21.12
CA SER A 209 -13.54 -0.08 -21.33
C SER A 209 -14.08 0.70 -22.54
N LEU A 210 -14.69 1.87 -22.38
CA LEU A 210 -15.01 2.79 -23.48
C LEU A 210 -14.89 4.23 -22.93
N MET A 211 -13.92 5.06 -23.34
CA MET A 211 -13.59 5.56 -24.69
C MET A 211 -14.77 6.25 -25.38
N LEU A 212 -14.74 7.58 -25.39
CA LEU A 212 -15.20 8.41 -26.50
C LEU A 212 -13.98 8.75 -27.37
N SER A 213 -13.68 7.90 -28.36
CA SER A 213 -13.07 8.30 -29.63
C SER A 213 -12.97 7.07 -30.54
N SER A 214 -13.83 7.01 -31.56
CA SER A 214 -13.59 6.14 -32.71
C SER A 214 -13.07 7.01 -33.83
N GLN A 215 -11.81 6.75 -34.23
CA GLN A 215 -11.00 7.44 -35.23
C GLN A 215 -10.12 8.62 -34.75
N GLN A 216 -9.32 8.43 -33.69
CA GLN A 216 -8.11 9.23 -33.46
C GLN A 216 -7.12 8.54 -32.50
N LYS A 217 -6.84 7.26 -32.76
CA LYS A 217 -6.00 6.43 -31.89
C LYS A 217 -4.53 6.88 -31.80
N ASP A 218 -4.08 7.77 -32.68
CA ASP A 218 -2.69 8.21 -32.75
C ASP A 218 -2.48 9.68 -32.33
N THR A 219 -3.51 10.46 -31.96
CA THR A 219 -3.34 11.86 -31.53
C THR A 219 -3.50 12.06 -30.03
N ASP A 220 -4.40 11.31 -29.38
CA ASP A 220 -4.59 11.38 -27.93
C ASP A 220 -3.38 10.82 -27.18
N ASP A 221 -2.75 9.78 -27.75
CA ASP A 221 -1.47 9.24 -27.27
C ASP A 221 -0.38 10.31 -27.29
N TYR A 222 -0.37 11.25 -28.26
CA TYR A 222 0.64 12.32 -28.33
C TYR A 222 0.37 13.47 -27.37
N GLU A 223 -0.88 13.79 -27.01
CA GLU A 223 -1.14 14.84 -26.01
C GLU A 223 -0.86 14.34 -24.58
N LEU A 224 -1.19 13.07 -24.30
CA LEU A 224 -0.85 12.40 -23.06
C LEU A 224 0.67 12.14 -22.98
N LEU A 225 1.31 11.70 -24.08
CA LEU A 225 2.78 11.64 -24.19
C LEU A 225 3.40 13.02 -24.04
N SER A 226 2.89 14.08 -24.65
CA SER A 226 3.55 15.39 -24.55
C SER A 226 3.42 16.01 -23.16
N ARG A 227 2.35 15.69 -22.41
CA ARG A 227 2.24 16.01 -20.98
C ARG A 227 3.13 15.14 -20.09
N LEU A 228 3.34 13.86 -20.44
CA LEU A 228 4.23 12.92 -19.72
C LEU A 228 5.74 13.11 -20.06
N LEU A 229 6.08 13.38 -21.32
CA LEU A 229 7.43 13.54 -21.88
C LEU A 229 8.12 14.82 -21.40
N LEU A 230 7.34 15.87 -21.12
CA LEU A 230 7.87 17.04 -20.40
C LEU A 230 8.34 16.67 -18.99
N CYS A 231 7.79 15.60 -18.40
CA CYS A 231 8.19 15.08 -17.10
C CYS A 231 9.32 14.03 -17.21
N GLU A 232 9.34 13.18 -18.25
CA GLU A 232 10.33 12.10 -18.41
C GLU A 232 11.77 12.60 -18.69
N ASN A 233 11.96 13.62 -19.52
CA ASN A 233 13.29 14.10 -19.89
C ASN A 233 14.06 14.72 -18.70
N GLU A 234 13.35 15.24 -17.69
CA GLU A 234 13.94 15.74 -16.44
C GLU A 234 14.13 14.61 -15.40
N ASN A 235 13.29 13.57 -15.44
CA ASN A 235 13.36 12.42 -14.54
C ASN A 235 14.50 11.44 -14.89
N GLU A 236 14.83 11.21 -16.16
CA GLU A 236 15.97 10.33 -16.53
C GLU A 236 17.31 10.89 -16.05
N ARG A 237 17.48 12.21 -16.17
CA ARG A 237 18.70 12.91 -15.73
C ARG A 237 18.86 12.83 -14.21
N SER A 238 17.74 12.90 -13.51
CA SER A 238 17.62 12.78 -12.06
C SER A 238 17.87 11.37 -11.54
N ARG A 239 17.39 10.35 -12.26
CA ARG A 239 17.58 8.94 -11.88
C ARG A 239 19.05 8.52 -11.92
N ARG A 240 19.80 9.03 -12.89
CA ARG A 240 21.26 8.78 -13.00
C ARG A 240 22.03 9.39 -11.84
N GLN A 241 21.62 10.57 -11.35
CA GLN A 241 22.24 11.21 -10.18
C GLN A 241 21.94 10.47 -8.87
N LEU A 242 20.74 9.88 -8.74
CA LEU A 242 20.34 9.04 -7.60
C LEU A 242 21.13 7.73 -7.52
N GLU A 243 21.37 7.06 -8.66
CA GLU A 243 22.17 5.83 -8.72
C GLU A 243 23.65 6.09 -8.38
N GLU A 244 24.17 7.29 -8.70
CA GLU A 244 25.53 7.72 -8.41
C GLU A 244 25.72 8.06 -6.92
N PHE A 245 24.77 8.81 -6.32
CA PHE A 245 24.78 9.16 -4.90
C PHE A 245 24.60 7.93 -3.97
N ALA A 246 23.78 6.95 -4.38
CA ALA A 246 23.59 5.72 -3.61
C ALA A 246 24.86 4.84 -3.58
N LYS A 247 25.69 4.88 -4.62
CA LYS A 247 26.99 4.18 -4.66
C LYS A 247 28.01 4.84 -3.74
N GLU A 248 28.09 6.16 -3.72
CA GLU A 248 29.02 6.90 -2.85
C GLU A 248 28.76 6.66 -1.35
N GLN A 249 27.49 6.47 -0.96
CA GLN A 249 27.11 6.15 0.43
C GLN A 249 27.48 4.73 0.86
N GLN A 250 27.56 3.78 -0.08
CA GLN A 250 27.96 2.40 0.21
C GLN A 250 29.48 2.25 0.36
N GLU A 251 30.28 3.07 -0.32
CA GLU A 251 31.76 2.99 -0.26
C GLU A 251 32.37 3.62 1.01
N GLN A 252 31.62 4.44 1.76
CA GLN A 252 32.12 5.11 2.97
C GLN A 252 31.97 4.28 4.28
N GLN A 253 31.42 3.06 4.25
CA GLN A 253 31.13 2.25 5.45
C GLN A 253 32.12 1.10 5.74
N GLN A 254 33.31 1.07 5.13
CA GLN A 254 34.43 0.23 5.58
C GLN A 254 35.72 1.07 5.57
N PRO A 255 36.65 1.03 6.57
CA PRO A 255 36.81 0.10 7.70
C PRO A 255 37.09 0.78 9.08
N GLN A 256 36.88 0.06 10.20
CA GLN A 256 37.66 0.21 11.47
C GLN A 256 37.16 -0.79 12.55
N GLN A 257 37.58 -2.05 12.46
CA GLN A 257 37.52 -2.99 13.59
C GLN A 257 38.72 -3.94 13.48
N GLU A 258 39.87 -3.51 14.00
CA GLU A 258 40.97 -4.39 14.38
C GLU A 258 41.80 -3.62 15.42
N GLN A 259 42.18 -4.29 16.52
CA GLN A 259 42.80 -3.78 17.76
C GLN A 259 41.73 -3.32 18.78
N GLU A 260 41.55 -3.90 19.97
CA GLU A 260 42.48 -4.55 20.90
C GLU A 260 41.74 -5.65 21.69
N GLN A 261 42.15 -6.90 21.52
CA GLN A 261 42.04 -7.93 22.56
C GLN A 261 43.44 -8.15 23.11
N GLN A 262 43.66 -7.91 24.40
CA GLN A 262 44.56 -8.72 25.24
C GLN A 262 44.64 -8.17 26.67
N GLN A 263 44.81 -9.10 27.63
CA GLN A 263 45.11 -8.96 29.06
C GLN A 263 43.88 -8.86 29.99
N GLN A 264 43.72 -9.61 31.07
CA GLN A 264 44.50 -10.70 31.67
C GLN A 264 43.57 -11.40 32.69
N ILE A 265 43.68 -12.73 32.77
CA ILE A 265 43.04 -13.57 33.79
C ILE A 265 43.98 -13.66 34.99
N GLN A 266 43.51 -13.44 36.22
CA GLN A 266 44.09 -14.06 37.42
C GLN A 266 43.08 -14.14 38.59
N SER A 267 42.73 -15.39 38.91
CA SER A 267 42.59 -15.99 40.25
C SER A 267 41.77 -15.28 41.35
N THR A 268 40.72 -15.92 41.85
CA THR A 268 40.77 -16.80 43.05
C THR A 268 39.37 -17.03 43.64
N THR A 269 39.11 -18.31 43.92
CA THR A 269 38.01 -18.96 44.62
C THR A 269 37.68 -18.39 46.00
N THR A 270 36.38 -18.18 46.30
CA THR A 270 35.83 -18.37 47.66
C THR A 270 34.34 -18.73 47.60
N LEU A 271 33.99 -19.71 48.44
CA LEU A 271 32.70 -20.38 48.62
C LEU A 271 31.63 -19.42 49.16
N ILE A 272 30.38 -19.53 48.69
CA ILE A 272 29.20 -18.95 49.33
C ILE A 272 28.07 -19.98 49.34
N ASP A 273 27.52 -20.11 50.55
CA ASP A 273 26.41 -20.94 50.98
C ASP A 273 25.07 -20.61 50.29
N GLU A 274 24.15 -21.56 50.46
CA GLU A 274 22.84 -21.70 49.84
C GLU A 274 21.82 -20.60 50.20
N ASP A 275 20.73 -20.59 49.42
CA ASP A 275 19.42 -19.97 49.64
C ASP A 275 19.18 -18.55 49.07
N ASP A 276 18.51 -18.50 47.91
CA ASP A 276 17.15 -17.93 47.78
C ASP A 276 16.66 -17.98 46.31
N GLU A 277 15.54 -18.67 46.07
CA GLU A 277 14.82 -18.76 44.80
C GLU A 277 14.02 -17.48 44.54
N ASP A 278 14.34 -16.72 43.48
CA ASP A 278 13.50 -15.59 43.02
C ASP A 278 13.02 -15.76 41.56
N ASN A 279 11.72 -15.64 41.40
CA ASN A 279 10.91 -15.86 40.20
C ASN A 279 10.93 -14.62 39.27
N SER A 280 11.76 -14.61 38.22
CA SER A 280 11.87 -13.44 37.32
C SER A 280 10.83 -13.46 36.19
N THR A 281 9.75 -12.67 36.33
CA THR A 281 8.81 -12.34 35.25
C THR A 281 9.45 -11.31 34.31
N ILE A 282 9.39 -11.53 32.99
CA ILE A 282 9.93 -10.59 31.99
C ILE A 282 9.00 -9.37 31.88
N ASP A 283 9.46 -8.22 32.37
CA ASP A 283 8.72 -6.96 32.35
C ASP A 283 8.86 -6.21 31.02
N TYR A 284 7.73 -5.90 30.38
CA TYR A 284 7.65 -5.03 29.19
C TYR A 284 7.02 -3.67 29.55
N VAL A 285 7.68 -2.57 29.17
CA VAL A 285 7.17 -1.22 29.38
C VAL A 285 6.60 -0.67 28.08
N SER A 286 5.39 -0.09 28.14
CA SER A 286 4.85 0.72 27.03
C SER A 286 5.75 1.94 26.86
N VAL A 287 6.37 2.08 25.70
CA VAL A 287 7.29 3.19 25.41
C VAL A 287 6.63 4.22 24.52
N GLN A 288 5.78 3.77 23.58
CA GLN A 288 5.14 4.67 22.65
C GLN A 288 3.79 4.14 22.19
N GLU A 289 2.82 5.04 22.08
CA GLU A 289 1.44 4.74 21.69
C GLU A 289 1.05 5.66 20.56
N TYR A 290 0.49 5.07 19.49
CA TYR A 290 0.11 5.77 18.27
C TYR A 290 -1.40 5.65 18.08
N SER A 291 -2.10 6.79 18.09
CA SER A 291 -3.53 6.83 17.79
C SER A 291 -3.78 6.47 16.33
N LEU A 292 -4.71 5.54 16.08
CA LEU A 292 -5.04 5.09 14.73
C LEU A 292 -6.15 5.91 14.06
N LEU A 293 -6.81 6.84 14.79
CA LEU A 293 -7.80 7.71 14.17
C LEU A 293 -7.12 8.62 13.13
N TYR A 294 -7.57 8.53 11.88
CA TYR A 294 -6.97 9.21 10.73
C TYR A 294 -5.47 8.94 10.51
N ALA A 295 -4.93 7.87 11.09
CA ALA A 295 -3.59 7.45 10.75
C ALA A 295 -3.54 6.91 9.31
N TYR A 296 -2.34 6.80 8.74
CA TYR A 296 -2.13 6.06 7.50
C TYR A 296 -0.82 5.27 7.57
N VAL A 297 -0.81 4.16 6.85
CA VAL A 297 0.37 3.31 6.71
C VAL A 297 0.99 3.55 5.36
N THR A 298 2.32 3.65 5.32
CA THR A 298 3.06 3.70 4.06
C THR A 298 4.16 2.66 3.98
N GLN A 299 4.20 1.96 2.84
CA GLN A 299 5.30 1.08 2.47
C GLN A 299 6.40 1.80 1.68
N TYR A 300 6.11 2.99 1.15
CA TYR A 300 7.05 3.76 0.34
C TYR A 300 8.01 4.55 1.22
N ILE A 301 9.27 4.66 0.78
CA ILE A 301 10.21 5.60 1.37
C ILE A 301 9.67 7.02 1.14
N THR A 302 9.55 7.78 2.23
CA THR A 302 8.94 9.12 2.25
C THR A 302 9.50 10.01 1.14
N GLY A 303 8.61 10.61 0.35
CA GLY A 303 8.98 11.47 -0.77
C GLY A 303 9.35 10.76 -2.07
N THR A 304 9.45 9.43 -2.09
CA THR A 304 9.94 8.66 -3.25
C THR A 304 8.91 7.67 -3.81
N ASP A 305 9.26 7.00 -4.91
CA ASP A 305 8.53 5.90 -5.55
C ASP A 305 9.01 4.51 -5.09
N LYS A 306 9.99 4.43 -4.18
CA LYS A 306 10.62 3.16 -3.77
C LYS A 306 9.90 2.50 -2.61
N LEU A 307 9.49 1.25 -2.82
CA LEU A 307 8.91 0.39 -1.79
C LEU A 307 9.97 -0.15 -0.84
N ARG A 308 9.64 -0.21 0.45
CA ARG A 308 10.43 -0.94 1.43
C ARG A 308 9.99 -2.40 1.47
N ALA A 309 10.95 -3.31 1.28
CA ALA A 309 10.67 -4.74 1.42
C ALA A 309 10.42 -5.09 2.89
N ASN A 310 9.37 -5.89 3.15
CA ASN A 310 8.99 -6.41 4.47
C ASN A 310 8.88 -5.35 5.58
N SER A 311 8.69 -4.08 5.23
CA SER A 311 8.66 -3.00 6.21
C SER A 311 7.68 -1.91 5.83
N PHE A 312 7.16 -1.24 6.85
CA PHE A 312 6.20 -0.16 6.70
C PHE A 312 6.38 0.86 7.80
N GLN A 313 5.76 2.01 7.64
CA GLN A 313 5.77 3.09 8.60
C GLN A 313 4.35 3.59 8.82
N LEU A 314 3.97 3.77 10.09
CA LEU A 314 2.72 4.40 10.48
C LEU A 314 2.95 5.89 10.70
N HIS A 315 2.01 6.70 10.19
CA HIS A 315 1.92 8.13 10.44
C HIS A 315 0.58 8.42 11.10
N THR A 316 0.60 9.18 12.18
CA THR A 316 -0.59 9.53 12.95
C THR A 316 -1.01 10.97 12.73
N LEU A 317 -2.26 11.28 13.10
CA LEU A 317 -2.88 12.60 12.89
C LEU A 317 -2.11 13.77 13.53
N ASP A 318 -1.48 13.54 14.68
CA ASP A 318 -0.66 14.50 15.41
C ASP A 318 0.73 14.74 14.78
N GLY A 319 1.03 14.10 13.65
CA GLY A 319 2.32 14.18 12.97
C GLY A 319 3.38 13.22 13.53
N SER A 320 3.05 12.41 14.53
CA SER A 320 3.96 11.39 15.06
C SER A 320 4.16 10.25 14.04
N GLN A 321 5.33 9.62 14.09
CA GLN A 321 5.72 8.53 13.20
C GLN A 321 6.19 7.33 14.01
N SER A 322 5.82 6.12 13.60
CA SER A 322 6.21 4.89 14.32
C SER A 322 7.70 4.60 14.35
N GLY A 323 8.48 5.19 13.44
CA GLY A 323 9.71 4.60 12.92
C GLY A 323 9.39 3.51 11.89
N ILE A 324 10.43 2.96 11.27
CA ILE A 324 10.30 1.88 10.28
C ILE A 324 10.11 0.57 11.02
N ILE A 325 8.94 -0.04 10.86
CA ILE A 325 8.61 -1.37 11.38
C ILE A 325 9.08 -2.40 10.35
N ILE A 326 10.03 -3.23 10.74
CA ILE A 326 10.66 -4.26 9.93
C ILE A 326 10.11 -5.62 10.38
N ASN A 327 9.54 -6.35 9.43
CA ASN A 327 8.95 -7.66 9.60
C ASN A 327 9.89 -8.72 9.04
N ASP A 328 9.82 -9.93 9.59
CA ASP A 328 10.68 -11.03 9.15
C ASP A 328 10.24 -11.56 7.78
N THR A 329 8.94 -11.46 7.48
CA THR A 329 8.35 -11.95 6.23
C THR A 329 7.35 -10.96 5.63
N SER A 330 7.17 -11.07 4.31
CA SER A 330 6.14 -10.29 3.60
C SER A 330 4.73 -10.65 4.07
N ILE A 331 4.48 -11.90 4.48
CA ILE A 331 3.19 -12.34 5.01
C ILE A 331 2.88 -11.62 6.33
N GLN A 332 3.86 -11.55 7.23
CA GLN A 332 3.72 -10.83 8.51
C GLN A 332 3.46 -9.34 8.25
N GLN A 333 4.20 -8.71 7.33
CA GLN A 333 3.98 -7.33 6.90
C GLN A 333 2.54 -7.11 6.39
N HIS A 334 2.08 -7.91 5.43
CA HIS A 334 0.72 -7.79 4.89
C HIS A 334 -0.35 -7.98 5.97
N SER A 335 -0.13 -8.92 6.89
CA SER A 335 -1.04 -9.18 8.00
C SER A 335 -1.14 -8.00 8.96
N TRP A 336 -0.02 -7.33 9.25
CA TRP A 336 0.00 -6.10 10.06
C TRP A 336 -0.72 -4.95 9.35
N ILE A 337 -0.35 -4.64 8.11
CA ILE A 337 -0.94 -3.54 7.34
C ILE A 337 -2.45 -3.71 7.21
N SER A 338 -2.91 -4.92 6.85
CA SER A 338 -4.34 -5.21 6.69
C SER A 338 -5.14 -4.96 7.97
N ARG A 339 -4.63 -5.41 9.13
CA ARG A 339 -5.30 -5.19 10.43
C ARG A 339 -5.30 -3.73 10.83
N ILE A 340 -4.15 -3.05 10.69
CA ILE A 340 -4.03 -1.63 11.01
C ILE A 340 -4.98 -0.80 10.14
N ASN A 341 -4.99 -1.01 8.82
CA ASN A 341 -5.88 -0.30 7.90
C ASN A 341 -7.36 -0.59 8.18
N THR A 342 -7.71 -1.82 8.57
CA THR A 342 -9.08 -2.16 8.98
C THR A 342 -9.53 -1.34 10.19
N ILE A 343 -8.66 -1.17 11.20
CA ILE A 343 -8.97 -0.39 12.39
C ILE A 343 -9.05 1.10 12.06
N ILE A 344 -8.09 1.64 11.30
CA ILE A 344 -8.11 3.02 10.80
C ILE A 344 -9.42 3.31 10.05
N HIS A 345 -9.82 2.41 9.14
CA HIS A 345 -11.06 2.54 8.37
C HIS A 345 -12.28 2.57 9.31
N ASN A 346 -12.37 1.65 10.28
CA ASN A 346 -13.49 1.61 11.21
C ASN A 346 -13.60 2.88 12.07
N LEU A 347 -12.47 3.38 12.60
CA LEU A 347 -12.43 4.61 13.41
C LEU A 347 -12.81 5.84 12.57
N THR A 348 -12.27 5.93 11.35
CA THR A 348 -12.57 7.00 10.41
C THR A 348 -14.06 6.99 10.06
N THR A 349 -14.61 5.84 9.68
CA THR A 349 -16.03 5.68 9.35
C THR A 349 -16.94 6.03 10.52
N ARG A 350 -16.60 5.61 11.75
CA ARG A 350 -17.36 5.99 12.96
C ARG A 350 -17.38 7.51 13.15
N THR A 351 -16.21 8.14 13.09
CA THR A 351 -16.06 9.60 13.27
C THR A 351 -16.84 10.38 12.21
N LEU A 352 -16.78 9.96 10.95
CA LEU A 352 -17.54 10.58 9.86
C LEU A 352 -19.04 10.38 9.99
N ASN A 353 -19.49 9.22 10.50
CA ASN A 353 -20.90 8.97 10.77
C ASN A 353 -21.44 9.87 11.89
N GLU A 354 -20.64 10.11 12.93
CA GLU A 354 -20.97 11.07 13.98
C GLU A 354 -21.06 12.50 13.43
N LEU A 355 -20.10 12.91 12.58
CA LEU A 355 -20.17 14.19 11.87
C LEU A 355 -21.45 14.31 11.03
N ASN A 356 -21.81 13.26 10.28
CA ASN A 356 -23.00 13.22 9.44
C ASN A 356 -24.32 13.38 10.21
N GLN A 357 -24.36 13.10 11.51
CA GLN A 357 -25.55 13.37 12.34
C GLN A 357 -25.81 14.88 12.51
N THR A 358 -24.78 15.71 12.34
CA THR A 358 -24.86 17.17 12.45
C THR A 358 -25.03 17.86 11.09
N LEU A 359 -24.88 17.12 9.98
CA LEU A 359 -24.94 17.64 8.61
C LEU A 359 -26.31 17.38 7.98
N LEU A 360 -26.71 18.26 7.06
CA LEU A 360 -27.90 18.04 6.23
C LEU A 360 -27.70 16.83 5.31
N PRO A 361 -28.74 16.06 4.95
CA PRO A 361 -28.61 14.89 4.08
C PRO A 361 -27.91 15.17 2.74
N SER A 362 -28.12 16.36 2.14
CA SER A 362 -27.47 16.79 0.91
C SER A 362 -25.99 17.17 1.07
N GLU A 363 -25.52 17.28 2.32
CA GLU A 363 -24.19 17.74 2.68
C GLU A 363 -23.38 16.69 3.45
N GLN A 364 -23.89 15.46 3.56
CA GLN A 364 -23.20 14.39 4.27
C GLN A 364 -21.91 13.99 3.56
N VAL A 365 -20.93 13.58 4.37
CA VAL A 365 -19.70 12.94 3.93
C VAL A 365 -20.03 11.53 3.45
N LEU A 366 -19.71 11.26 2.19
CA LEU A 366 -19.94 9.97 1.54
C LEU A 366 -18.72 9.05 1.64
N TYR A 367 -17.52 9.63 1.63
CA TYR A 367 -16.25 8.91 1.63
C TYR A 367 -15.11 9.84 2.05
N ALA A 368 -14.10 9.32 2.76
CA ALA A 368 -12.87 10.03 3.03
C ALA A 368 -11.69 9.05 3.16
N THR A 369 -10.51 9.46 2.71
CA THR A 369 -9.31 8.63 2.79
C THR A 369 -8.03 9.44 2.56
N TRP A 370 -6.89 8.85 2.93
CA TRP A 370 -5.57 9.32 2.53
C TRP A 370 -5.23 8.85 1.11
N ILE A 371 -4.66 9.75 0.32
CA ILE A 371 -4.04 9.44 -0.98
C ILE A 371 -2.68 10.13 -1.05
N HIS A 372 -1.84 9.69 -1.98
CA HIS A 372 -0.54 10.33 -2.21
C HIS A 372 -0.58 11.14 -3.50
N GLU A 373 -0.04 12.35 -3.46
CA GLU A 373 0.13 13.24 -4.59
C GLU A 373 1.60 13.37 -4.96
N ARG A 374 1.88 13.30 -6.27
CA ARG A 374 3.19 13.63 -6.82
C ARG A 374 3.26 15.11 -7.12
N VAL A 375 4.11 15.82 -6.37
CA VAL A 375 4.31 17.27 -6.48
C VAL A 375 5.61 17.55 -7.23
N THR A 376 5.53 18.34 -8.31
CA THR A 376 6.70 18.82 -9.07
C THR A 376 6.94 20.29 -8.76
N ASN A 377 8.08 20.62 -8.13
CA ASN A 377 8.43 22.01 -7.83
C ASN A 377 9.28 22.61 -8.94
N ILE A 378 8.60 23.20 -9.94
CA ILE A 378 9.22 23.82 -11.13
C ILE A 378 10.25 24.88 -10.74
N ASN A 379 10.08 25.54 -9.59
CA ASN A 379 10.91 26.68 -9.20
C ASN A 379 12.19 26.30 -8.44
N GLN A 380 12.37 25.04 -8.05
CA GLN A 380 13.47 24.65 -7.15
C GLN A 380 14.45 23.63 -7.74
N ASN A 381 14.32 23.22 -9.01
CA ASN A 381 15.10 22.11 -9.59
C ASN A 381 15.16 20.88 -8.67
N ARG A 382 14.10 20.67 -7.87
CA ARG A 382 13.99 19.54 -6.96
C ARG A 382 13.29 18.40 -7.67
N LEU A 383 13.67 17.19 -7.29
CA LEU A 383 13.01 16.00 -7.74
C LEU A 383 11.52 16.04 -7.40
N PRO A 384 10.66 15.43 -8.22
CA PRO A 384 9.27 15.21 -7.87
C PRO A 384 9.18 14.48 -6.52
N GLU A 385 8.37 15.00 -5.60
CA GLU A 385 8.19 14.42 -4.26
C GLU A 385 6.76 13.91 -4.11
N TRP A 386 6.62 12.75 -3.45
CA TRP A 386 5.31 12.20 -3.08
C TRP A 386 4.90 12.68 -1.69
N LYS A 387 3.69 13.24 -1.59
CA LYS A 387 3.13 13.78 -0.35
C LYS A 387 1.75 13.20 -0.05
N PRO A 388 1.43 12.88 1.21
CA PRO A 388 0.10 12.46 1.61
C PRO A 388 -0.86 13.67 1.56
N ILE A 389 -2.09 13.45 1.09
CA ILE A 389 -3.20 14.39 1.20
C ILE A 389 -4.45 13.63 1.62
N PHE A 390 -5.31 14.27 2.42
CA PHE A 390 -6.56 13.67 2.87
C PHE A 390 -7.71 14.24 2.04
N ILE A 391 -8.47 13.36 1.39
CA ILE A 391 -9.60 13.76 0.54
C ILE A 391 -10.93 13.38 1.18
N VAL A 392 -11.95 14.20 0.94
CA VAL A 392 -13.32 13.95 1.41
C VAL A 392 -14.31 14.23 0.29
N LEU A 393 -15.17 13.25 -0.02
CA LEU A 393 -16.34 13.43 -0.87
C LEU A 393 -17.52 13.80 0.04
N LYS A 394 -17.95 15.06 -0.01
CA LYS A 394 -19.03 15.59 0.85
C LYS A 394 -20.08 16.29 -0.02
N GLY A 395 -21.31 15.81 0.03
CA GLY A 395 -22.39 16.32 -0.83
C GLY A 395 -22.00 16.22 -2.31
N SER A 396 -21.92 17.38 -2.98
CA SER A 396 -21.57 17.50 -4.40
C SER A 396 -20.12 17.95 -4.66
N ASP A 397 -19.29 18.02 -3.62
CA ASP A 397 -17.97 18.62 -3.67
C ASP A 397 -16.87 17.66 -3.16
N LEU A 398 -15.70 17.77 -3.77
CA LEU A 398 -14.45 17.19 -3.31
C LEU A 398 -13.70 18.20 -2.44
N TYR A 399 -13.38 17.82 -1.22
CA TYR A 399 -12.54 18.58 -0.30
C TYR A 399 -11.15 17.95 -0.26
N ILE A 400 -10.11 18.78 -0.28
CA ILE A 400 -8.71 18.35 -0.16
C ILE A 400 -8.07 19.04 1.05
N PHE A 401 -7.66 18.24 2.02
CA PHE A 401 -6.89 18.64 3.19
C PHE A 401 -5.43 18.24 2.97
N ASP A 402 -4.52 19.21 3.02
CA ASP A 402 -3.08 19.04 2.77
C ASP A 402 -2.25 19.41 4.02
N ASP A 403 -0.91 19.39 3.91
CA ASP A 403 0.08 19.56 5.00
C ASP A 403 -0.20 20.69 6.04
N ASN A 404 -1.04 21.68 5.71
CA ASN A 404 -1.39 22.79 6.61
C ASN A 404 -2.73 22.62 7.35
N LYS A 405 -3.50 21.56 7.09
CA LYS A 405 -4.82 21.33 7.67
C LYS A 405 -5.03 19.85 7.98
N PRO A 406 -5.29 19.47 9.24
CA PRO A 406 -5.62 18.09 9.58
C PRO A 406 -6.96 17.67 8.93
N PRO A 407 -7.19 16.36 8.77
CA PRO A 407 -8.52 15.78 8.53
C PRO A 407 -9.62 16.42 9.41
N PRO A 408 -10.85 16.54 8.89
CA PRO A 408 -11.93 17.22 9.58
C PRO A 408 -12.36 16.44 10.83
N LEU A 409 -12.35 17.11 11.99
CA LEU A 409 -12.83 16.57 13.27
C LEU A 409 -14.17 17.18 13.66
N CYS A 410 -14.54 18.32 13.07
CA CYS A 410 -15.80 19.00 13.32
C CYS A 410 -16.35 19.65 12.03
N PRO A 411 -17.64 20.01 11.99
CA PRO A 411 -18.24 20.66 10.82
C PRO A 411 -17.55 21.97 10.40
N TYR A 412 -16.94 22.68 11.36
CA TYR A 412 -16.23 23.94 11.11
C TYR A 412 -14.96 23.75 10.25
N ASP A 413 -14.34 22.57 10.28
CA ASP A 413 -13.14 22.27 9.48
C ASP A 413 -13.45 22.26 7.98
N PHE A 414 -14.67 21.87 7.59
CA PHE A 414 -15.12 21.97 6.20
C PHE A 414 -15.28 23.41 5.74
N ILE A 415 -15.73 24.30 6.62
CA ILE A 415 -15.86 25.74 6.32
C ILE A 415 -14.47 26.36 6.17
N CYS A 416 -13.51 25.91 6.97
CA CYS A 416 -12.13 26.37 6.90
C CYS A 416 -11.36 25.78 5.71
N CYS A 417 -11.87 24.75 5.04
CA CYS A 417 -11.20 24.12 3.92
C CYS A 417 -11.18 25.07 2.70
N SER A 418 -9.98 25.36 2.19
CA SER A 418 -9.77 26.31 1.09
C SER A 418 -9.77 25.65 -0.29
N ARG A 419 -9.69 24.31 -0.34
CA ARG A 419 -9.61 23.52 -1.57
C ARG A 419 -10.86 22.67 -1.70
N VAL A 420 -11.89 23.28 -2.28
CA VAL A 420 -13.20 22.67 -2.48
C VAL A 420 -13.54 22.77 -3.97
N TYR A 421 -13.87 21.64 -4.58
CA TYR A 421 -14.10 21.55 -6.02
C TYR A 421 -15.41 20.81 -6.30
N PRO A 422 -16.30 21.37 -7.14
CA PRO A 422 -17.52 20.67 -7.53
C PRO A 422 -17.19 19.41 -8.29
N ILE A 423 -17.72 18.26 -7.87
CA ILE A 423 -17.38 16.95 -8.45
C ILE A 423 -17.70 16.90 -9.94
N VAL A 424 -18.80 17.54 -10.35
CA VAL A 424 -19.20 17.63 -11.77
C VAL A 424 -18.24 18.43 -12.65
N GLU A 425 -17.35 19.21 -12.06
CA GLU A 425 -16.33 20.00 -12.76
C GLU A 425 -14.93 19.38 -12.68
N ILE A 426 -14.82 18.13 -12.22
CA ILE A 426 -13.55 17.40 -12.11
C ILE A 426 -13.51 16.31 -13.16
N LEU A 427 -12.42 16.25 -13.90
CA LEU A 427 -12.13 15.13 -14.80
C LEU A 427 -11.22 14.14 -14.08
N PHE A 428 -11.73 12.92 -13.89
CA PHE A 428 -11.03 11.79 -13.32
C PHE A 428 -10.55 10.85 -14.43
N GLU A 429 -9.27 10.48 -14.41
CA GLU A 429 -8.69 9.55 -15.37
C GLU A 429 -7.81 8.51 -14.68
N LEU A 430 -8.12 7.23 -14.88
CA LEU A 430 -7.29 6.13 -14.38
C LEU A 430 -6.09 5.93 -15.32
N ILE A 431 -4.89 5.82 -14.76
CA ILE A 431 -3.66 5.69 -15.55
C ILE A 431 -3.37 4.22 -15.79
N SER A 432 -3.18 3.85 -17.05
CA SER A 432 -2.74 2.50 -17.40
C SER A 432 -1.28 2.31 -16.98
N SER A 433 -0.97 1.10 -16.52
CA SER A 433 0.39 0.65 -16.18
C SER A 433 1.49 1.01 -17.19
N LYS A 434 1.13 1.21 -18.47
CA LYS A 434 2.06 1.59 -19.54
C LYS A 434 2.49 3.06 -19.52
N TYR A 435 1.73 3.93 -18.86
CA TYR A 435 1.90 5.38 -18.86
C TYR A 435 2.15 5.90 -17.42
N LEU A 436 2.66 5.04 -16.54
CA LEU A 436 3.04 5.45 -15.19
C LEU A 436 4.27 6.36 -15.26
N CYS A 437 4.28 7.39 -14.42
CA CYS A 437 5.40 8.32 -14.33
C CYS A 437 6.61 7.74 -13.57
N ASP A 438 6.37 6.73 -12.74
CA ASP A 438 7.34 6.09 -11.85
C ASP A 438 6.87 4.67 -11.44
N ASP A 439 7.55 4.06 -10.48
CA ASP A 439 7.27 2.69 -10.04
C ASP A 439 5.93 2.55 -9.26
N ARG A 440 5.30 3.66 -8.83
CA ARG A 440 4.05 3.60 -8.06
C ARG A 440 2.91 3.07 -8.94
N GLN A 441 2.18 2.11 -8.38
CA GLN A 441 1.02 1.50 -9.02
C GLN A 441 -0.27 2.24 -8.65
N TYR A 442 -1.41 1.86 -9.24
CA TYR A 442 -2.73 2.39 -8.84
C TYR A 442 -2.85 3.91 -8.97
N CYS A 443 -2.17 4.47 -9.97
CA CYS A 443 -2.15 5.91 -10.21
C CYS A 443 -3.37 6.38 -11.02
N PHE A 444 -3.82 7.59 -10.74
CA PHE A 444 -4.90 8.27 -11.44
C PHE A 444 -4.63 9.78 -11.46
N THR A 445 -5.38 10.50 -12.28
CA THR A 445 -5.30 11.96 -12.31
C THR A 445 -6.64 12.61 -11.99
N LEU A 446 -6.56 13.79 -11.36
CA LEU A 446 -7.68 14.71 -11.20
C LEU A 446 -7.32 16.03 -11.88
N THR A 447 -8.04 16.35 -12.94
CA THR A 447 -7.95 17.67 -13.61
C THR A 447 -9.03 18.58 -13.02
N LEU A 448 -8.58 19.59 -12.28
CA LEU A 448 -9.44 20.54 -11.57
C LEU A 448 -9.73 21.77 -12.45
N SER A 449 -10.95 22.32 -12.36
CA SER A 449 -11.42 23.42 -13.20
C SER A 449 -10.70 24.75 -12.94
N ASN A 450 -10.34 25.05 -11.68
CA ASN A 450 -9.92 26.37 -11.22
C ASN A 450 -8.52 26.42 -10.58
N ASP A 451 -7.73 25.36 -10.67
CA ASP A 451 -6.40 25.34 -10.08
C ASP A 451 -5.38 25.99 -11.03
N LEU A 452 -4.97 27.22 -10.67
CA LEU A 452 -3.95 28.01 -11.39
C LEU A 452 -2.54 27.42 -11.24
N ILE A 453 -2.32 26.55 -10.24
CA ILE A 453 -1.00 26.04 -9.87
C ILE A 453 -0.80 24.64 -10.48
N THR A 454 -1.74 23.73 -10.26
CA THR A 454 -1.69 22.36 -10.80
C THR A 454 -2.89 22.10 -11.71
N LYS A 455 -2.69 22.25 -13.03
CA LYS A 455 -3.73 21.97 -14.04
C LYS A 455 -4.24 20.53 -14.00
N CYS A 456 -3.46 19.61 -13.43
CA CYS A 456 -3.75 18.18 -13.30
C CYS A 456 -2.92 17.64 -12.13
N ARG A 457 -3.57 16.91 -11.21
CA ARG A 457 -2.94 16.31 -10.02
C ARG A 457 -2.71 14.82 -10.27
N TYR A 458 -1.47 14.36 -10.10
CA TYR A 458 -1.11 12.94 -10.26
C TYR A 458 -1.12 12.25 -8.89
N LEU A 459 -1.98 11.27 -8.74
CA LEU A 459 -2.37 10.71 -7.44
C LEU A 459 -2.22 9.19 -7.43
N ASN A 460 -2.06 8.61 -6.24
CA ASN A 460 -1.80 7.19 -6.02
C ASN A 460 -2.48 6.67 -4.74
N PHE A 461 -2.97 5.43 -4.81
CA PHE A 461 -3.32 4.60 -3.64
C PHE A 461 -2.22 3.57 -3.37
N GLU A 462 -2.02 3.17 -2.11
CA GLU A 462 -1.00 2.17 -1.80
C GLU A 462 -1.42 0.77 -2.23
N ALA A 463 -2.72 0.48 -2.17
CA ALA A 463 -3.26 -0.83 -2.48
C ALA A 463 -4.41 -0.76 -3.49
N LYS A 464 -4.58 -1.86 -4.24
CA LYS A 464 -5.62 -1.96 -5.28
C LYS A 464 -7.04 -1.85 -4.72
N ASN A 465 -7.30 -2.47 -3.57
CA ASN A 465 -8.60 -2.45 -2.92
C ASN A 465 -9.03 -1.02 -2.53
N GLU A 466 -8.09 -0.17 -2.10
CA GLU A 466 -8.35 1.23 -1.78
C GLU A 466 -8.77 2.02 -3.04
N LEU A 467 -8.08 1.80 -4.16
CA LEU A 467 -8.48 2.38 -5.45
C LEU A 467 -9.86 1.90 -5.90
N ASP A 468 -10.13 0.59 -5.80
CA ASP A 468 -11.42 0.01 -6.21
C ASP A 468 -12.58 0.58 -5.34
N GLU A 469 -12.36 0.74 -4.03
CA GLU A 469 -13.31 1.37 -3.10
C GLU A 469 -13.52 2.85 -3.44
N PHE A 470 -12.44 3.60 -3.70
CA PHE A 470 -12.53 4.99 -4.12
C PHE A 470 -13.32 5.14 -5.43
N LEU A 471 -13.06 4.30 -6.43
CA LEU A 471 -13.77 4.34 -7.71
C LEU A 471 -15.28 4.15 -7.53
N SER A 472 -15.69 3.20 -6.69
CA SER A 472 -17.11 2.99 -6.37
C SER A 472 -17.73 4.22 -5.71
N ASN A 473 -17.04 4.81 -4.73
CA ASN A 473 -17.51 6.00 -4.02
C ASN A 473 -17.51 7.26 -4.90
N TRP A 474 -16.53 7.40 -5.80
CA TRP A 474 -16.46 8.46 -6.79
C TRP A 474 -17.64 8.40 -7.75
N GLN A 475 -17.92 7.22 -8.33
CA GLN A 475 -19.06 7.02 -9.23
C GLN A 475 -20.39 7.33 -8.53
N ARG A 476 -20.56 6.85 -7.29
CA ARG A 476 -21.75 7.13 -6.47
C ARG A 476 -21.90 8.63 -6.20
N SER A 477 -20.82 9.31 -5.83
CA SER A 477 -20.84 10.74 -5.54
C SER A 477 -21.08 11.58 -6.79
N LEU A 478 -20.47 11.23 -7.93
CA LEU A 478 -20.72 11.85 -9.23
C LEU A 478 -22.19 11.71 -9.65
N TYR A 479 -22.74 10.50 -9.54
CA TYR A 479 -24.14 10.23 -9.84
C TYR A 479 -25.07 11.12 -9.01
N MET A 480 -24.89 11.13 -7.69
CA MET A 480 -25.69 11.97 -6.79
C MET A 480 -25.56 13.47 -7.11
N SER A 481 -24.34 13.93 -7.39
CA SER A 481 -24.05 15.34 -7.71
C SER A 481 -24.76 15.79 -8.98
N VAL A 482 -24.73 14.98 -10.05
CA VAL A 482 -25.37 15.30 -11.33
C VAL A 482 -26.89 15.32 -11.19
N TYR A 483 -27.49 14.35 -10.49
CA TYR A 483 -28.94 14.32 -10.27
C TYR A 483 -29.44 15.42 -9.33
N ALA A 484 -28.62 15.83 -8.35
CA ALA A 484 -28.91 16.99 -7.52
C ALA A 484 -28.86 18.30 -8.35
N LEU A 485 -27.87 18.43 -9.24
CA LEU A 485 -27.70 19.61 -10.10
C LEU A 485 -28.78 19.70 -11.19
N LYS A 486 -29.22 18.57 -11.75
CA LYS A 486 -30.18 18.40 -12.86
C LYS A 486 -29.73 18.98 -14.20
N ASN A 487 -29.31 20.24 -14.23
CA ASN A 487 -28.79 20.89 -15.42
C ASN A 487 -27.70 21.91 -15.12
N ARG A 488 -26.85 22.17 -16.11
CA ARG A 488 -25.81 23.20 -16.07
C ARG A 488 -25.88 24.03 -17.34
N ALA A 489 -25.90 25.36 -17.19
CA ALA A 489 -25.93 26.31 -18.30
C ALA A 489 -24.57 27.00 -18.50
N PHE A 490 -24.21 27.20 -19.76
CA PHE A 490 -22.98 27.86 -20.19
C PHE A 490 -23.32 28.98 -21.16
N GLY A 491 -22.74 30.16 -20.93
CA GLY A 491 -22.74 31.24 -21.92
C GLY A 491 -21.78 30.91 -23.06
N CYS A 492 -22.25 30.98 -24.30
CA CYS A 492 -21.49 30.61 -25.47
C CYS A 492 -21.90 31.43 -26.70
N THR A 493 -21.10 31.35 -27.77
CA THR A 493 -21.42 31.94 -29.06
C THR A 493 -21.72 30.83 -30.07
N TYR A 494 -22.86 30.92 -30.75
CA TYR A 494 -23.27 30.02 -31.82
C TYR A 494 -23.66 30.84 -33.04
N GLN A 495 -23.04 30.55 -34.20
CA GLN A 495 -23.27 31.29 -35.45
C GLN A 495 -23.15 32.82 -35.32
N GLY A 496 -22.23 33.30 -34.47
CA GLY A 496 -22.02 34.72 -34.20
C GLY A 496 -23.03 35.36 -33.24
N GLN A 497 -23.99 34.60 -32.71
CA GLN A 497 -24.96 35.08 -31.73
C GLN A 497 -24.61 34.61 -30.32
N ILE A 498 -24.91 35.44 -29.32
CA ILE A 498 -24.76 35.07 -27.91
C ILE A 498 -25.92 34.16 -27.52
N CYS A 499 -25.56 32.96 -27.10
CA CYS A 499 -26.48 31.89 -26.77
C CYS A 499 -26.14 31.29 -25.39
N ARG A 500 -27.05 30.45 -24.92
CA ARG A 500 -26.92 29.70 -23.67
C ARG A 500 -27.10 28.22 -23.96
N LEU A 501 -26.02 27.46 -23.83
CA LEU A 501 -26.03 26.01 -23.92
C LEU A 501 -26.40 25.43 -22.56
N ILE A 502 -27.44 24.62 -22.50
CA ILE A 502 -27.83 23.87 -21.30
C ILE A 502 -27.55 22.40 -21.53
N ILE A 503 -26.89 21.78 -20.56
CA ILE A 503 -26.78 20.32 -20.44
C ILE A 503 -27.73 19.90 -19.32
N ASP A 504 -28.76 19.15 -19.66
CA ASP A 504 -29.80 18.68 -18.75
C ASP A 504 -29.79 17.14 -18.71
N ILE A 505 -29.80 16.54 -17.53
CA ILE A 505 -29.67 15.08 -17.35
C ILE A 505 -30.83 14.29 -17.97
N TYR A 506 -32.01 14.90 -18.07
CA TYR A 506 -33.21 14.29 -18.64
C TYR A 506 -33.34 14.60 -20.13
N LYS A 507 -33.06 15.84 -20.55
CA LYS A 507 -33.29 16.29 -21.93
C LYS A 507 -32.09 16.18 -22.88
N GLY A 508 -30.87 16.17 -22.35
CA GLY A 508 -29.64 16.23 -23.15
C GLY A 508 -29.12 17.65 -23.33
N PHE A 509 -28.87 18.04 -24.57
CA PHE A 509 -28.27 19.32 -24.96
C PHE A 509 -29.32 20.23 -25.56
N GLU A 510 -29.53 21.40 -24.97
CA GLU A 510 -30.44 22.43 -25.48
C GLU A 510 -29.69 23.75 -25.67
N MET A 511 -29.83 24.39 -26.84
CA MET A 511 -29.28 25.71 -27.10
C MET A 511 -30.39 26.75 -27.13
N TYR A 512 -30.23 27.83 -26.37
CA TYR A 512 -31.17 28.93 -26.29
C TYR A 512 -30.55 30.23 -26.79
N THR A 513 -31.33 31.06 -27.47
CA THR A 513 -30.97 32.47 -27.68
C THR A 513 -30.98 33.20 -26.34
N ASN A 514 -29.93 33.98 -26.04
CA ASN A 514 -29.81 34.63 -24.73
C ASN A 514 -30.90 35.70 -24.49
N GLU A 515 -31.32 36.41 -25.53
CA GLU A 515 -32.28 37.52 -25.43
C GLU A 515 -33.74 37.05 -25.35
N THR A 516 -34.11 36.06 -26.17
CA THR A 516 -35.52 35.64 -26.35
C THR A 516 -35.85 34.33 -25.63
N ASN A 517 -34.87 33.61 -25.10
CA ASN A 517 -35.02 32.27 -24.52
C ASN A 517 -35.75 31.28 -25.46
N VAL A 518 -35.63 31.47 -26.77
CA VAL A 518 -36.12 30.53 -27.78
C VAL A 518 -35.10 29.41 -27.97
N ILE A 519 -35.58 28.16 -28.04
CA ILE A 519 -34.75 26.99 -28.34
C ILE A 519 -34.32 27.05 -29.81
N LEU A 520 -33.02 27.10 -30.05
CA LEU A 520 -32.41 27.04 -31.39
C LEU A 520 -32.31 25.60 -31.88
N TRP A 521 -31.89 24.69 -31.00
CA TRP A 521 -31.84 23.25 -31.26
C TRP A 521 -31.82 22.48 -29.94
N SER A 522 -32.23 21.20 -30.01
CA SER A 522 -32.26 20.27 -28.88
C SER A 522 -31.89 18.88 -29.36
N PHE A 523 -30.95 18.22 -28.66
CA PHE A 523 -30.52 16.85 -28.95
C PHE A 523 -30.36 16.05 -27.66
N THR A 524 -30.74 14.77 -27.67
CA THR A 524 -30.56 13.90 -26.50
C THR A 524 -29.13 13.36 -26.40
N PHE A 525 -28.77 12.76 -25.27
CA PHE A 525 -27.48 12.09 -25.11
C PHE A 525 -27.30 10.90 -26.06
N GLU A 526 -28.37 10.19 -26.41
CA GLU A 526 -28.34 9.07 -27.37
C GLU A 526 -28.04 9.52 -28.80
N GLN A 527 -28.38 10.77 -29.14
CA GLN A 527 -28.13 11.33 -30.45
C GLN A 527 -26.68 11.79 -30.61
N LEU A 528 -25.95 12.07 -29.53
CA LEU A 528 -24.55 12.45 -29.58
C LEU A 528 -23.68 11.27 -30.07
N GLN A 529 -23.03 11.44 -31.22
CA GLN A 529 -22.10 10.45 -31.79
C GLN A 529 -20.66 10.72 -31.38
N SER A 530 -20.25 11.99 -31.45
CA SER A 530 -18.91 12.41 -31.06
C SER A 530 -18.91 13.85 -30.55
N SER A 531 -17.95 14.16 -29.69
CA SER A 531 -17.62 15.52 -29.27
C SER A 531 -16.12 15.69 -29.34
N SER A 532 -15.65 16.80 -29.91
CA SER A 532 -14.23 17.15 -29.97
C SER A 532 -14.03 18.63 -29.71
N ASP A 533 -12.82 19.05 -29.38
CA ASP A 533 -12.51 20.45 -29.09
C ASP A 533 -11.19 20.90 -29.73
N ASN A 534 -10.96 22.21 -29.75
CA ASN A 534 -9.74 22.82 -30.30
C ASN A 534 -8.67 23.12 -29.24
N GLY A 535 -8.85 22.68 -27.98
CA GLY A 535 -7.97 22.95 -26.85
C GLY A 535 -7.97 24.40 -26.34
N ARG A 536 -8.79 25.29 -26.92
CA ARG A 536 -8.80 26.73 -26.61
C ARG A 536 -10.16 27.21 -26.13
N ASP A 537 -11.13 27.25 -27.04
CA ASP A 537 -12.40 27.93 -26.83
C ASP A 537 -13.56 27.40 -27.68
N LYS A 538 -13.34 26.39 -28.52
CA LYS A 538 -14.38 25.81 -29.39
C LYS A 538 -14.56 24.33 -29.12
N ILE A 539 -15.82 23.93 -29.09
CA ILE A 539 -16.26 22.53 -29.06
C ILE A 539 -17.10 22.23 -30.30
N TYR A 540 -16.93 21.04 -30.82
CA TYR A 540 -17.62 20.51 -31.99
C TYR A 540 -18.43 19.29 -31.56
N PHE A 541 -19.73 19.33 -31.79
CA PHE A 541 -20.63 18.21 -31.55
C PHE A 541 -21.05 17.58 -32.87
N GLU A 542 -21.09 16.26 -32.91
CA GLU A 542 -21.71 15.51 -34.00
C GLU A 542 -22.92 14.75 -33.48
N PHE A 543 -24.11 15.15 -33.92
CA PHE A 543 -25.37 14.50 -33.54
C PHE A 543 -25.95 13.70 -34.70
N LYS A 544 -26.56 12.57 -34.40
CA LYS A 544 -27.35 11.79 -35.36
C LYS A 544 -28.72 12.45 -35.55
N ARG A 545 -29.18 12.54 -36.80
CA ARG A 545 -30.55 12.97 -37.11
C ARG A 545 -31.52 11.79 -37.12
N ASP A 546 -32.74 12.01 -36.62
CA ASP A 546 -33.81 11.00 -36.63
C ASP A 546 -34.46 10.86 -38.02
N SER A 547 -34.47 11.93 -38.83
CA SER A 547 -35.08 11.96 -40.15
C SER A 547 -34.03 11.94 -41.27
N ILE A 548 -33.98 10.84 -42.02
CA ILE A 548 -33.26 10.74 -43.28
C ILE A 548 -34.10 11.44 -44.36
N SER A 549 -33.95 12.75 -44.53
CA SER A 549 -34.36 13.40 -45.77
C SER A 549 -33.35 13.01 -46.86
N ASN A 550 -33.82 12.59 -48.03
CA ASN A 550 -33.08 11.89 -49.08
C ASN A 550 -31.77 12.54 -49.62
N ASP A 551 -31.40 13.75 -49.19
CA ASP A 551 -30.18 14.47 -49.64
C ASP A 551 -29.30 15.03 -48.51
N ASN A 552 -29.54 14.71 -47.23
CA ASN A 552 -28.75 15.25 -46.12
C ASN A 552 -27.87 14.18 -45.44
N GLU A 553 -26.66 14.59 -45.05
CA GLU A 553 -25.78 13.78 -44.21
C GLU A 553 -26.52 13.29 -42.94
N PRO A 554 -26.29 12.02 -42.54
CA PRO A 554 -27.00 11.38 -41.42
C PRO A 554 -26.66 12.01 -40.06
N THR A 555 -25.59 12.81 -40.03
CA THR A 555 -25.14 13.55 -38.86
C THR A 555 -25.22 15.06 -39.10
N ILE A 556 -25.34 15.82 -38.01
CA ILE A 556 -25.23 17.27 -38.00
C ILE A 556 -24.03 17.65 -37.14
N ARG A 557 -23.17 18.53 -37.67
CA ARG A 557 -22.03 19.08 -36.95
C ARG A 557 -22.36 20.47 -36.44
N ILE A 558 -22.13 20.70 -35.15
CA ILE A 558 -22.43 21.96 -34.47
C ILE A 558 -21.15 22.46 -33.82
N GLU A 559 -20.72 23.65 -34.21
CA GLU A 559 -19.61 24.37 -33.59
C GLU A 559 -20.15 25.36 -32.56
N VAL A 560 -19.63 25.30 -31.33
CA VAL A 560 -19.98 26.21 -30.24
C VAL A 560 -18.70 26.80 -29.66
N GLN A 561 -18.64 28.12 -29.53
CA GLN A 561 -17.53 28.81 -28.88
C GLN A 561 -17.88 29.11 -27.42
N CYS A 562 -17.05 28.69 -26.47
CA CYS A 562 -17.25 28.84 -25.03
C CYS A 562 -15.95 29.28 -24.35
N GLN A 563 -15.99 30.38 -23.59
CA GLN A 563 -14.82 30.87 -22.85
C GLN A 563 -14.38 29.94 -21.73
N HIS A 564 -15.31 29.19 -21.14
CA HIS A 564 -15.06 28.21 -20.08
C HIS A 564 -15.05 26.77 -20.63
N LEU A 565 -14.40 26.57 -21.78
CA LEU A 565 -14.39 25.28 -22.51
C LEU A 565 -14.01 24.09 -21.62
N ARG A 566 -12.98 24.23 -20.76
CA ARG A 566 -12.54 23.14 -19.87
C ARG A 566 -13.64 22.68 -18.92
N ILE A 567 -14.32 23.62 -18.27
CA ILE A 567 -15.43 23.31 -17.35
C ILE A 567 -16.58 22.67 -18.11
N LEU A 568 -16.89 23.18 -19.30
CA LEU A 568 -17.89 22.61 -20.19
C LEU A 568 -17.57 21.14 -20.51
N ILE A 569 -16.33 20.83 -20.89
CA ILE A 569 -15.89 19.45 -21.19
C ILE A 569 -16.03 18.55 -19.95
N HIS A 570 -15.59 19.01 -18.78
CA HIS A 570 -15.69 18.23 -17.54
C HIS A 570 -17.15 17.92 -17.18
N VAL A 571 -18.05 18.91 -17.32
CA VAL A 571 -19.49 18.74 -17.07
C VAL A 571 -20.14 17.81 -18.09
N ILE A 572 -19.79 17.93 -19.38
CA ILE A 572 -20.26 16.98 -20.41
C ILE A 572 -19.85 15.56 -20.03
N ASN A 573 -18.59 15.37 -19.64
CA ASN A 573 -18.08 14.07 -19.21
C ASN A 573 -18.81 13.54 -17.97
N ALA A 574 -19.06 14.39 -16.97
CA ALA A 574 -19.81 14.03 -15.76
C ALA A 574 -21.23 13.55 -16.08
N PHE A 575 -21.97 14.29 -16.91
CA PHE A 575 -23.34 13.94 -17.29
C PHE A 575 -23.40 12.67 -18.15
N LEU A 576 -22.49 12.53 -19.12
CA LEU A 576 -22.40 11.32 -19.95
C LEU A 576 -22.04 10.08 -19.12
N THR A 577 -21.04 10.19 -18.23
CA THR A 577 -20.63 9.11 -17.32
C THR A 577 -21.80 8.69 -16.44
N THR A 578 -22.53 9.65 -15.88
CA THR A 578 -23.73 9.39 -15.07
C THR A 578 -24.81 8.65 -15.86
N LYS A 579 -25.07 9.05 -17.12
CA LYS A 579 -26.03 8.36 -17.98
C LYS A 579 -25.61 6.95 -18.36
N LEU A 580 -24.30 6.69 -18.47
CA LEU A 580 -23.77 5.35 -18.71
C LEU A 580 -23.93 4.45 -17.48
N ILE A 581 -23.62 4.98 -16.29
CA ILE A 581 -23.81 4.27 -15.02
C ILE A 581 -25.28 3.87 -14.85
N GLY A 582 -26.21 4.82 -15.01
CA GLY A 582 -27.66 4.55 -14.87
C GLY A 582 -28.23 3.60 -15.93
N LYS A 583 -27.56 3.40 -17.08
CA LYS A 583 -27.96 2.38 -18.07
C LYS A 583 -27.56 0.97 -17.66
N GLN A 584 -26.44 0.81 -16.93
CA GLN A 584 -25.99 -0.51 -16.48
C GLN A 584 -26.92 -1.10 -15.41
N ASP A 585 -27.39 -0.25 -14.48
CA ASP A 585 -28.32 -0.69 -13.42
C ASP A 585 -29.67 -1.16 -14.00
N ASN A 586 -30.17 -0.50 -15.06
CA ASN A 586 -31.44 -0.86 -15.71
C ASN A 586 -31.37 -2.09 -16.64
N THR A 587 -30.20 -2.73 -16.79
CA THR A 587 -30.03 -3.94 -17.61
C THR A 587 -29.96 -5.24 -16.80
N ILE A 588 -30.13 -5.14 -15.49
CA ILE A 588 -30.11 -6.27 -14.54
C ILE A 588 -31.53 -6.68 -14.10
N ASP A 589 -32.53 -5.82 -14.33
CA ASP A 589 -33.96 -6.14 -14.28
C ASP A 589 -34.48 -6.57 -15.67
#